data_AF-A0A7K4AEJ1-F1
#
_entry.id   AF-A0A7K4AEJ1-F1
#
_cell.length_a   1.000
_cell.length_b   1.000
_cell.length_c   1.000
_cell.angle_alpha   90.00
_cell.angle_beta   90.00
_cell.angle_gamma   90.00
#
_symmetry.space_group_name_H-M   'P 1'
#
loop_
_entity.id
_entity.type
_entity.pdbx_description
1 polymer ?
#
loop_
_entity_poly.entity_id
_entity_poly.type
_entity_poly.pdbx_seq_one_letter_code
_entity_poly.pdbx_strand_id
1 'polypeptide(L)' 'MFSSRFPTPSEQEAQYNALVQQLAKIGLRPENVPQAMEELKKQIYADLVKAKQRLAKPAS' A
#
# COMPACT_ATOMS: atom_id res chain seq x y z
N MET A 1 7.30 22.62 17.08
CA MET A 1 8.56 22.53 16.33
C MET A 1 8.65 21.13 15.76
N PHE A 2 8.54 20.95 14.43
CA PHE A 2 8.73 19.66 13.78
C PHE A 2 10.22 19.51 13.47
N SER A 3 10.93 18.73 14.29
CA SER A 3 12.30 18.34 13.99
C SER A 3 12.28 17.32 12.86
N SER A 4 12.35 17.77 11.61
CA SER A 4 12.59 16.90 10.46
C SER A 4 14.06 16.44 10.48
N ARG A 5 14.37 15.50 11.37
CA ARG A 5 15.64 14.78 11.37
C ARG A 5 15.48 13.65 10.37
N PHE A 6 16.22 13.69 9.27
CA PHE A 6 16.29 12.55 8.36
C PHE A 6 16.85 11.36 9.14
N PRO A 7 16.20 10.19 9.07
CA PRO A 7 16.67 9.00 9.78
C PRO A 7 18.07 8.65 9.27
N THR A 8 18.95 8.32 10.20
CA THR A 8 20.27 7.79 9.89
C THR A 8 20.14 6.47 9.13
N PRO A 9 21.14 6.06 8.33
CA PRO A 9 21.11 4.78 7.60
C PRO A 9 20.77 3.59 8.51
N SER A 10 21.29 3.59 9.75
CA SER A 10 21.01 2.56 10.74
C SER A 10 19.58 2.61 11.28
N GLU A 11 18.99 3.79 11.43
CA GLU A 11 17.56 3.94 11.77
C GLU A 11 16.67 3.47 10.61
N GLN A 12 17.06 3.71 9.35
CA GLN A 12 16.36 3.17 8.19
C GLN A 12 16.43 1.64 8.12
N GLU A 13 17.59 1.03 8.35
CA GLU A 13 17.73 -0.43 8.42
C GLU A 13 16.90 -1.05 9.55
N ALA A 14 16.89 -0.42 10.73
CA ALA A 14 16.08 -0.88 11.85
C ALA A 14 14.57 -0.79 11.53
N GLN A 15 14.13 0.31 10.91
CA GLN A 15 12.74 0.47 10.46
C GLN A 15 12.37 -0.53 9.37
N TYR A 16 13.26 -0.78 8.41
CA TYR A 16 13.06 -1.76 7.36
C TYR A 16 12.91 -3.17 7.93
N ASN A 17 13.81 -3.57 8.84
CA ASN A 17 13.73 -4.87 9.50
C ASN A 17 12.48 -5.02 10.37
N ALA A 18 12.06 -3.96 11.06
CA ALA A 18 10.81 -3.93 11.82
C ALA A 18 9.59 -4.13 10.89
N LEU A 19 9.59 -3.49 9.72
CA LEU A 19 8.54 -3.61 8.73
C LEU A 19 8.47 -5.04 8.14
N VAL A 20 9.62 -5.62 7.82
CA VAL A 20 9.74 -7.01 7.35
C VAL A 20 9.22 -8.00 8.39
N GLN A 21 9.54 -7.80 9.67
CA GLN A 21 9.01 -8.64 10.75
C GLN A 21 7.50 -8.48 10.94
N GLN A 22 6.98 -7.26 10.79
CA GLN A 22 5.53 -7.03 10.83
C GLN A 22 4.83 -7.73 9.66
N LEU A 23 5.36 -7.62 8.44
CA LEU A 23 4.87 -8.31 7.25
C LEU A 23 4.88 -9.84 7.43
N ALA A 24 5.95 -10.39 8.01
CA ALA A 24 6.03 -11.81 8.33
C ALA A 24 4.95 -12.26 9.34
N LYS A 25 4.62 -11.42 10.34
CA LYS A 25 3.57 -11.72 11.35
C LYS A 25 2.16 -11.76 10.76
N ILE A 26 1.88 -11.00 9.71
CA ILE A 26 0.60 -11.04 8.97
C ILE A 26 0.58 -12.10 7.87
N GLY A 27 1.60 -12.97 7.79
CA GLY A 27 1.69 -14.04 6.80
C GLY A 27 2.02 -13.55 5.39
N LEU A 28 2.28 -12.25 5.23
CA LEU A 28 2.74 -11.66 3.98
C LEU A 28 4.27 -11.74 3.95
N ARG A 29 4.79 -12.69 3.18
CA ARG A 29 6.22 -12.67 2.86
C ARG A 29 6.53 -11.36 2.11
N PRO A 30 7.65 -10.67 2.43
CA PRO A 30 8.03 -9.42 1.77
C PRO A 30 8.08 -9.55 0.24
N GLU A 31 8.45 -10.72 -0.26
CA GLU A 31 8.46 -11.09 -1.68
C GLU A 31 7.07 -10.99 -2.36
N ASN A 32 5.99 -11.17 -1.59
CA ASN A 32 4.61 -11.14 -2.08
C ASN A 32 3.96 -9.76 -1.91
N VAL A 33 4.59 -8.83 -1.19
CA VAL A 33 4.06 -7.47 -0.96
C VAL A 33 3.91 -6.69 -2.27
N PRO A 34 4.88 -6.70 -3.21
CA PRO A 34 4.71 -6.04 -4.50
C PRO A 34 3.53 -6.61 -5.28
N GLN A 35 3.37 -7.93 -5.28
CA GLN A 35 2.27 -8.62 -5.97
C GLN A 35 0.91 -8.30 -5.33
N ALA A 36 0.82 -8.37 -4.00
CA ALA A 36 -0.39 -8.01 -3.26
C ALA A 36 -0.77 -6.53 -3.47
N MET A 37 0.22 -5.63 -3.51
CA MET A 37 0.00 -4.22 -3.83
C MET A 37 -0.48 -4.01 -5.25
N GLU A 38 0.03 -4.77 -6.21
CA GLU A 38 -0.41 -4.68 -7.60
C GLU A 38 -1.84 -5.19 -7.79
N GLU A 39 -2.22 -6.29 -7.14
CA GLU A 39 -3.61 -6.75 -7.12
C GLU A 39 -4.56 -5.73 -6.50
N LEU A 40 -4.16 -5.12 -5.37
CA LEU A 40 -4.97 -4.09 -4.72
C LEU A 40 -5.17 -2.87 -5.64
N LYS A 41 -4.12 -2.43 -6.35
CA LYS A 41 -4.22 -1.35 -7.35
C LYS A 41 -5.21 -1.70 -8.46
N LYS A 42 -5.18 -2.93 -8.97
CA LYS A 42 -6.11 -3.41 -10.02
C LYS A 42 -7.55 -3.41 -9.52
N GLN A 43 -7.80 -3.87 -8.29
CA GLN A 43 -9.14 -3.83 -7.69
C GLN A 43 -9.66 -2.40 -7.53
N ILE A 44 -8.87 -1.50 -6.95
CA ILE A 44 -9.25 -0.10 -6.75
C ILE A 44 -9.55 0.57 -8.10
N TYR A 45 -8.74 0.33 -9.13
CA TYR A 45 -8.99 0.85 -10.46
C TYR A 45 -10.31 0.33 -11.05
N ALA A 46 -10.58 -0.97 -10.93
CA ALA A 46 -11.83 -1.57 -11.41
C ALA A 46 -13.06 -0.97 -10.71
N ASP A 47 -12.98 -0.74 -9.39
CA ASP A 47 -14.07 -0.15 -8.63
C ASP A 47 -14.29 1.33 -8.96
N LEU A 48 -13.21 2.09 -9.20
CA LEU A 48 -13.31 3.47 -9.70
C LEU A 48 -13.97 3.53 -11.08
N VAL A 49 -13.62 2.61 -11.99
CA VAL A 49 -14.25 2.53 -13.30
C VAL A 49 -15.74 2.22 -13.17
N LYS A 50 -16.12 1.26 -12.32
CA LYS A 50 -17.53 0.94 -12.04
C LYS A 50 -18.27 2.12 -11.43
N ALA A 51 -17.66 2.84 -10.49
CA ALA A 51 -18.26 4.02 -9.87
C ALA A 51 -18.50 5.13 -10.90
N LYS A 52 -17.53 5.40 -11.79
CA LYS A 52 -17.69 6.35 -12.91
C LYS A 52 -18.82 5.93 -13.85
N GLN A 53 -18.91 4.65 -14.20
CA GLN A 53 -19.99 4.15 -15.07
C GLN A 53 -21.38 4.27 -14.43
N ARG A 54 -21.48 4.09 -13.10
CA ARG A 54 -22.73 4.30 -12.37
C ARG A 54 -23.14 5.76 -12.35
N LEU A 55 -22.19 6.68 -12.16
CA LEU A 55 -22.43 8.12 -12.20
C LEU A 55 -22.76 8.63 -13.61
N ALA A 56 -22.26 7.97 -14.66
CA ALA A 56 -22.49 8.34 -16.04
C ALA A 56 -23.83 7.84 -16.61
N LYS A 57 -24.58 6.99 -15.90
CA LYS A 57 -25.95 6.63 -16.30
C LYS A 57 -26.90 7.70 -15.75
N PRO A 58 -27.52 8.52 -16.62
CA PRO A 58 -28.60 9.38 -16.15
C PRO A 58 -29.74 8.49 -15.64
N ALA A 59 -30.24 8.79 -14.45
CA ALA A 59 -31.50 8.21 -13.99
C ALA A 59 -32.56 8.52 -15.06
N SER A 60 -33.04 7.48 -15.75
CA SER A 60 -34.23 7.57 -16.62
C SER A 60 -35.48 7.52 -15.77
#